data_AF-A0A453AMI3-F1
#
_entry.id   AF-A0A453AMI3-F1
#
_cell.length_a   1.000
_cell.length_b   1.000
_cell.length_c   1.000
_cell.angle_alpha   90.00
_cell.angle_beta   90.00
_cell.angle_gamma   90.00
#
_symmetry.space_group_name_H-M   'P 1'
#
loop_
_entity.id
_entity.type
_entity.pdbx_description
1 polymer ?
#
loop_
_entity_poly.entity_id
_entity_poly.type
_entity_poly.pdbx_seq_one_letter_code
_entity_poly.pdbx_strand_id
1 'polypeptide(L)'
;MSPVVFYGSPQGVPVKKPMSLLRLLREIHIDLKKQTDLISRDVVWATFPRQDEAIRFSKEHAHTKVFSYQDHLSGQRRFLVSTHDEFWRRYNNMDPQIRHHYEVIQEGSPCHIYFDLEFNAKLNQKRDADEMVDTLVAVTFSALQDKYSIEGQEEWIIELDSSNEEKFSRHLIIRIPKTAFKDNSHVGAFISEICSRIAAQRAANPNLDKLYITKDSGAEPV
;
A
#
# COMPACT_ATOMS: atom_id res chain seq x y z
N MET A 1 34.59 -6.16 34.17
CA MET A 1 33.51 -5.66 35.05
C MET A 1 32.41 -5.08 34.16
N SER A 2 31.16 -5.49 34.37
CA SER A 2 29.94 -4.89 33.77
C SER A 2 29.35 -3.81 34.72
N PRO A 3 28.25 -3.09 34.40
CA PRO A 3 28.15 -1.86 33.60
C PRO A 3 27.52 -0.68 34.40
N VAL A 4 27.38 0.53 33.81
CA VAL A 4 26.52 1.62 34.33
C VAL A 4 25.70 2.30 33.23
N VAL A 5 24.51 2.74 33.66
CA VAL A 5 23.24 3.08 33.00
C VAL A 5 23.24 4.27 32.02
N PHE A 6 22.49 4.09 30.93
CA PHE A 6 22.06 5.08 29.92
C PHE A 6 20.99 6.03 30.52
N TYR A 7 21.48 7.15 31.04
CA TYR A 7 20.83 8.45 31.28
C TYR A 7 19.32 8.52 31.66
N GLY A 8 19.10 9.06 32.86
CA GLY A 8 17.87 9.74 33.28
C GLY A 8 18.14 10.57 34.55
N SER A 9 17.95 11.89 34.49
CA SER A 9 17.79 12.77 35.66
C SER A 9 16.95 13.99 35.28
N PRO A 10 16.09 14.52 36.17
CA PRO A 10 14.93 15.32 35.81
C PRO A 10 15.20 16.81 36.04
N GLN A 11 15.54 17.56 35.00
CA GLN A 11 15.31 19.01 34.87
C GLN A 11 15.96 19.48 33.55
N GLY A 12 15.17 19.46 32.47
CA GLY A 12 15.61 19.93 31.14
C GLY A 12 15.52 21.45 31.02
N VAL A 13 16.65 22.07 30.67
CA VAL A 13 16.77 23.48 30.28
C VAL A 13 15.83 23.80 29.09
N PRO A 14 15.21 24.99 29.00
CA PRO A 14 14.32 25.30 27.88
C PRO A 14 15.10 25.36 26.58
N VAL A 15 14.83 24.43 25.66
CA VAL A 15 15.38 24.47 24.30
C VAL A 15 14.80 25.69 23.59
N LYS A 16 15.65 26.67 23.25
CA LYS A 16 15.26 27.81 22.41
C LYS A 16 14.82 27.27 21.04
N LYS A 17 13.51 27.33 20.78
CA LYS A 17 12.93 26.97 19.49
C LYS A 17 13.43 27.97 18.42
N PRO A 18 14.03 27.52 17.31
CA PRO A 18 14.48 28.43 16.25
C PRO A 18 13.29 29.20 15.65
N MET A 19 13.50 30.47 15.28
CA MET A 19 12.46 31.36 14.75
C MET A 19 11.73 30.80 13.52
N SER A 20 12.39 29.91 12.76
CA SER A 20 11.79 29.16 11.65
C SER A 20 10.70 28.19 12.10
N LEU A 21 10.83 27.56 13.27
CA LEU A 21 9.83 26.65 13.84
C LEU A 21 8.58 27.40 14.31
N LEU A 22 8.73 28.59 14.89
CA LEU A 22 7.59 29.44 15.25
C LEU A 22 6.87 29.97 14.01
N ARG A 23 7.61 30.23 12.93
CA ARG A 23 7.04 30.65 11.65
C ARG A 23 6.26 29.51 10.99
N LEU A 24 6.83 28.30 10.92
CA LEU A 24 6.15 27.12 10.38
C LEU A 24 4.91 26.75 11.20
N LEU A 25 5.00 26.75 12.54
CA LEU A 25 3.84 26.52 13.40
C LEU A 25 2.78 27.62 13.25
N ARG A 26 3.18 28.88 13.03
CA ARG A 26 2.24 29.96 12.70
C ARG A 26 1.61 29.78 11.33
N GLU A 27 2.36 29.37 10.32
CA GLU A 27 1.83 29.11 8.97
C GLU A 27 0.83 27.94 9.01
N ILE A 28 1.17 26.84 9.68
CA ILE A 28 0.25 25.71 9.96
C ILE A 28 -1.00 26.18 10.73
N HIS A 29 -0.83 27.01 11.77
CA HIS A 29 -1.94 27.48 12.58
C HIS A 29 -2.81 28.52 11.85
N ILE A 30 -2.23 29.35 10.97
CA ILE A 30 -2.94 30.31 10.12
C ILE A 30 -3.72 29.57 9.03
N ASP A 31 -3.14 28.53 8.43
CA ASP A 31 -3.81 27.69 7.43
C ASP A 31 -4.94 26.88 8.06
N LEU A 32 -4.73 26.33 9.26
CA LEU A 32 -5.78 25.71 10.08
C LEU A 32 -6.90 26.71 10.36
N LYS A 33 -6.59 27.92 10.82
CA LYS A 33 -7.59 28.92 11.20
C LYS A 33 -8.36 29.50 10.00
N LYS A 34 -7.71 29.69 8.85
CA LYS A 34 -8.38 30.07 7.58
C LYS A 34 -9.24 28.93 7.03
N GLN A 35 -8.87 27.67 7.29
CA GLN A 35 -9.70 26.51 6.95
C GLN A 35 -10.91 26.36 7.88
N THR A 36 -10.80 26.69 9.17
CA THR A 36 -11.91 26.56 10.13
C THR A 36 -13.11 27.44 9.77
N ASP A 37 -12.90 28.59 9.12
CA ASP A 37 -13.97 29.53 8.78
C ASP A 37 -14.75 29.17 7.50
N LEU A 38 -14.37 28.10 6.76
CA LEU A 38 -14.99 27.73 5.47
C LEU A 38 -15.28 26.22 5.28
N ILE A 39 -14.99 25.36 6.25
CA ILE A 39 -15.18 23.91 6.08
C ILE A 39 -16.63 23.52 6.40
N SER A 40 -17.36 23.12 5.36
CA SER A 40 -18.57 22.28 5.46
C SER A 40 -18.29 21.08 6.37
N ARG A 41 -19.25 20.68 7.20
CA ARG A 41 -19.14 19.63 8.24
C ARG A 41 -18.69 18.24 7.76
N ASP A 42 -18.47 18.03 6.46
CA ASP A 42 -18.20 16.72 5.84
C ASP A 42 -16.72 16.44 5.51
N VAL A 43 -15.78 17.29 5.94
CA VAL A 43 -14.35 17.11 5.62
C VAL A 43 -13.61 16.37 6.75
N VAL A 44 -13.39 15.07 6.57
CA VAL A 44 -12.62 14.24 7.51
C VAL A 44 -11.14 14.25 7.15
N TRP A 45 -10.27 14.72 8.06
CA TRP A 45 -8.82 14.63 7.96
C TRP A 45 -8.20 14.46 9.36
N ALA A 46 -8.14 13.23 9.86
CA ALA A 46 -7.72 12.93 11.24
C ALA A 46 -6.48 12.03 11.27
N THR A 47 -5.48 12.35 12.10
CA THR A 47 -4.25 11.54 12.18
C THR A 47 -4.10 10.85 13.54
N PHE A 48 -3.58 9.63 13.52
CA PHE A 48 -3.46 8.75 14.67
C PHE A 48 -2.06 8.13 14.73
N PRO A 49 -1.49 7.92 15.93
CA PRO A 49 -0.23 7.20 16.09
C PRO A 49 -0.38 5.70 15.86
N ARG A 50 -1.58 5.13 16.07
CA ARG A 50 -1.84 3.69 16.01
C ARG A 50 -2.91 3.32 14.99
N GLN A 51 -2.73 2.18 14.33
CA GLN A 51 -3.64 1.69 13.30
C GLN A 51 -5.03 1.39 13.85
N ASP A 52 -5.10 0.76 15.03
CA ASP A 52 -6.36 0.35 15.64
C ASP A 52 -7.23 1.54 16.06
N GLU A 53 -6.61 2.66 16.43
CA GLU A 53 -7.29 3.92 16.71
C GLU A 53 -7.88 4.53 15.42
N ALA A 54 -7.10 4.58 14.35
CA ALA A 54 -7.55 5.07 13.05
C ALA A 54 -8.71 4.23 12.49
N ILE A 55 -8.62 2.90 12.58
CA ILE A 55 -9.68 2.00 12.14
C ILE A 55 -10.96 2.22 12.96
N ARG A 56 -10.86 2.36 14.28
CA ARG A 56 -12.02 2.62 15.15
C ARG A 56 -12.71 3.92 14.77
N PHE A 57 -11.93 4.99 14.58
CA PHE A 57 -12.44 6.28 14.13
C PHE A 57 -13.11 6.16 12.75
N SER A 58 -12.47 5.46 11.79
CA SER A 58 -13.03 5.28 10.44
C SER A 58 -14.39 4.55 10.45
N LYS A 59 -14.59 3.58 11.34
CA LYS A 59 -15.88 2.86 11.48
C LYS A 59 -17.05 3.76 11.89
N GLU A 60 -16.76 4.87 12.58
CA GLU A 60 -17.76 5.84 13.03
C GLU A 60 -18.07 6.92 11.97
N HIS A 61 -17.28 6.95 10.87
CA HIS A 61 -17.37 7.99 9.83
C HIS A 61 -17.60 7.36 8.46
N ALA A 62 -18.81 7.53 7.93
CA ALA A 62 -19.19 6.99 6.62
C ALA A 62 -18.25 7.47 5.51
N HIS A 63 -18.01 6.59 4.52
CA HIS A 63 -17.18 6.88 3.33
C HIS A 63 -15.71 7.25 3.60
N THR A 64 -15.21 7.01 4.82
CA THR A 64 -13.79 7.21 5.14
C THR A 64 -12.95 5.96 4.86
N LYS A 65 -11.66 6.20 4.65
CA LYS A 65 -10.62 5.19 4.48
C LYS A 65 -9.46 5.49 5.39
N VAL A 66 -8.67 4.46 5.69
CA VAL A 66 -7.46 4.56 6.50
C VAL A 66 -6.27 4.49 5.56
N PHE A 67 -5.38 5.47 5.69
CA PHE A 67 -4.10 5.53 5.01
C PHE A 67 -2.99 5.47 6.05
N SER A 68 -1.84 4.90 5.70
CA SER A 68 -0.62 5.00 6.49
C SER A 68 0.38 5.91 5.78
N TYR A 69 1.18 6.64 6.52
CA TYR A 69 2.23 7.49 5.98
C TYR A 69 3.42 7.54 6.92
N GLN A 70 4.59 7.88 6.37
CA GLN A 70 5.78 8.13 7.18
C GLN A 70 5.84 9.59 7.60
N ASP A 71 5.95 9.84 8.90
CA ASP A 71 6.15 11.18 9.44
C ASP A 71 7.59 11.63 9.17
N HIS A 72 7.75 12.70 8.40
CA HIS A 72 9.06 13.16 7.93
C HIS A 72 9.97 13.73 9.04
N LEU A 73 9.40 14.08 10.20
CA LEU A 73 10.16 14.63 11.32
C LEU A 73 10.68 13.51 12.23
N SER A 74 9.87 12.50 12.49
CA SER A 74 10.17 11.41 13.42
C SER A 74 10.58 10.11 12.74
N GLY A 75 10.34 9.97 11.43
CA GLY A 75 10.47 8.73 10.66
C GLY A 75 9.41 7.68 11.02
N GLN A 76 8.51 7.97 11.97
CA GLN A 76 7.54 7.00 12.48
C GLN A 76 6.35 6.84 11.53
N ARG A 77 5.82 5.62 11.45
CA ARG A 77 4.57 5.35 10.74
C ARG A 77 3.41 5.96 11.53
N ARG A 78 2.57 6.73 10.83
CA ARG A 78 1.31 7.29 11.33
C ARG A 78 0.16 6.88 10.43
N PHE A 79 -1.06 7.09 10.91
CA PHE A 79 -2.29 6.72 10.20
C PHE A 79 -3.16 7.95 10.01
N LEU A 80 -3.74 8.09 8.83
CA LEU A 80 -4.64 9.16 8.42
C LEU A 80 -6.00 8.56 8.10
N VAL A 81 -7.07 9.15 8.61
CA VAL A 81 -8.44 8.85 8.19
C VAL A 81 -8.96 10.02 7.38
N SER A 82 -9.40 9.73 6.16
CA SER A 82 -9.94 10.71 5.22
C SER A 82 -10.90 10.03 4.24
N THR A 83 -11.76 10.81 3.56
CA THR A 83 -12.40 10.35 2.33
C THR A 83 -11.39 10.34 1.19
N HIS A 84 -11.66 9.60 0.10
CA HIS A 84 -10.80 9.62 -1.09
C HIS A 84 -10.71 11.00 -1.73
N ASP A 85 -11.84 11.72 -1.84
CA ASP A 85 -11.88 13.04 -2.47
C ASP A 85 -11.01 14.04 -1.71
N GLU A 86 -11.13 14.06 -0.39
CA GLU A 86 -10.32 14.93 0.46
C GLU A 86 -8.85 14.49 0.49
N PHE A 87 -8.60 13.18 0.51
CA PHE A 87 -7.26 12.62 0.38
C PHE A 87 -6.59 13.11 -0.89
N TRP A 88 -7.24 12.91 -2.04
CA TRP A 88 -6.72 13.29 -3.34
C TRP A 88 -6.48 14.80 -3.45
N ARG A 89 -7.44 15.61 -3.00
CA ARG A 89 -7.34 17.08 -3.02
C ARG A 89 -6.10 17.57 -2.27
N ARG A 90 -5.80 17.02 -1.09
CA ARG A 90 -4.60 17.42 -0.33
C ARG A 90 -3.32 16.77 -0.88
N TYR A 91 -3.36 15.48 -1.18
CA TYR A 91 -2.22 14.71 -1.66
C TYR A 91 -1.68 15.27 -2.98
N ASN A 92 -2.55 15.68 -3.90
CA ASN A 92 -2.13 16.27 -5.18
C ASN A 92 -1.43 17.63 -5.03
N ASN A 93 -1.73 18.37 -3.95
CA ASN A 93 -1.09 19.65 -3.63
C ASN A 93 0.12 19.50 -2.69
N MET A 94 0.41 18.29 -2.21
CA MET A 94 1.51 18.01 -1.29
C MET A 94 2.85 18.01 -2.04
N ASP A 95 3.96 18.38 -1.36
CA ASP A 95 5.29 18.24 -1.94
C ASP A 95 5.55 16.78 -2.38
N PRO A 96 5.92 16.50 -3.65
CA PRO A 96 6.22 15.16 -4.13
C PRO A 96 7.20 14.36 -3.28
N GLN A 97 8.15 15.02 -2.61
CA GLN A 97 9.16 14.37 -1.75
C GLN A 97 8.58 13.78 -0.47
N ILE A 98 7.33 14.09 -0.14
CA ILE A 98 6.66 13.61 1.08
C ILE A 98 5.38 12.82 0.79
N ARG A 99 5.15 12.48 -0.49
CA ARG A 99 4.00 11.70 -0.97
C ARG A 99 4.21 10.19 -0.74
N HIS A 100 4.47 9.82 0.51
CA HIS A 100 4.67 8.43 0.93
C HIS A 100 3.47 7.95 1.74
N HIS A 101 2.36 7.71 1.05
CA HIS A 101 1.10 7.27 1.65
C HIS A 101 0.67 5.93 1.05
N TYR A 102 0.08 5.08 1.88
CA TYR A 102 -0.37 3.74 1.51
C TYR A 102 -1.78 3.51 2.03
N GLU A 103 -2.68 3.00 1.20
CA GLU A 103 -4.00 2.57 1.67
C GLU A 103 -3.84 1.37 2.64
N VAL A 104 -4.57 1.39 3.74
CA VAL A 104 -4.68 0.27 4.66
C VAL A 104 -5.88 -0.58 4.25
N ILE A 105 -5.61 -1.75 3.68
CA ILE A 105 -6.64 -2.76 3.39
C ILE A 105 -7.12 -3.34 4.72
N GLN A 106 -8.32 -2.94 5.15
CA GLN A 106 -8.88 -3.31 6.43
C GLN A 106 -9.34 -4.77 6.44
N GLU A 107 -9.02 -5.49 7.51
CA GLU A 107 -9.49 -6.85 7.73
C GLU A 107 -11.02 -6.92 7.74
N GLY A 108 -11.57 -7.98 7.14
CA GLY A 108 -13.01 -8.21 7.05
C GLY A 108 -13.77 -7.25 6.13
N SER A 109 -13.06 -6.40 5.37
CA SER A 109 -13.67 -5.50 4.39
C SER A 109 -13.54 -6.06 2.98
N PRO A 110 -14.59 -5.98 2.13
CA PRO A 110 -14.50 -6.43 0.75
C PRO A 110 -13.38 -5.75 -0.03
N CYS A 111 -12.67 -6.52 -0.85
CA CYS A 111 -11.55 -6.02 -1.63
C CYS A 111 -11.47 -6.66 -3.02
N HIS A 112 -10.74 -5.99 -3.91
CA HIS A 112 -10.43 -6.49 -5.25
C HIS A 112 -9.25 -7.47 -5.20
N ILE A 113 -9.04 -8.23 -6.28
CA ILE A 113 -7.79 -8.96 -6.44
C ILE A 113 -6.68 -7.93 -6.64
N TYR A 114 -5.56 -8.12 -5.95
CA TYR A 114 -4.38 -7.30 -6.14
C TYR A 114 -3.11 -8.16 -6.08
N PHE A 115 -2.10 -7.74 -6.81
CA PHE A 115 -0.79 -8.35 -6.82
C PHE A 115 0.27 -7.30 -6.54
N ASP A 116 1.30 -7.72 -5.80
CA ASP A 116 2.55 -6.99 -5.63
C ASP A 116 3.64 -7.86 -6.27
N LEU A 117 4.07 -7.47 -7.47
CA LEU A 117 4.97 -8.26 -8.30
C LEU A 117 6.34 -7.61 -8.30
N GLU A 118 7.34 -8.33 -7.80
CA GLU A 118 8.71 -7.83 -7.76
C GLU A 118 9.77 -8.90 -7.98
N PHE A 119 10.86 -8.51 -8.65
CA PHE A 119 12.08 -9.30 -8.73
C PHE A 119 13.30 -8.45 -9.04
N ASN A 120 14.48 -8.99 -8.71
CA ASN A 120 15.77 -8.39 -9.07
C ASN A 120 16.00 -8.53 -10.58
N ALA A 121 15.96 -7.40 -11.31
CA ALA A 121 16.07 -7.38 -12.76
C ALA A 121 17.46 -7.85 -13.23
N LYS A 122 18.52 -7.49 -12.48
CA LYS A 122 19.90 -7.88 -12.79
C LYS A 122 20.12 -9.39 -12.67
N LEU A 123 19.43 -10.07 -11.75
CA LEU A 123 19.48 -11.54 -11.64
C LEU A 123 18.62 -12.27 -12.66
N ASN A 124 17.61 -11.60 -13.22
CA ASN A 124 16.57 -12.21 -14.05
C ASN A 124 16.55 -11.60 -15.47
N GLN A 125 17.71 -11.21 -16.01
CA GLN A 125 17.84 -10.51 -17.30
C GLN A 125 17.24 -11.24 -18.52
N LYS A 126 17.02 -12.56 -18.40
CA LYS A 126 16.41 -13.38 -19.45
C LYS A 126 14.88 -13.46 -19.34
N ARG A 127 14.28 -12.82 -18.34
CA ARG A 127 12.84 -12.81 -18.12
C ARG A 127 12.23 -11.60 -18.81
N ASP A 128 11.17 -11.86 -19.56
CA ASP A 128 10.32 -10.83 -20.13
C ASP A 128 9.21 -10.52 -19.11
N ALA A 129 9.25 -9.33 -18.54
CA ALA A 129 8.35 -8.92 -17.48
C ALA A 129 6.91 -8.77 -17.96
N ASP A 130 6.70 -8.28 -19.18
CA ASP A 130 5.37 -8.08 -19.76
C ASP A 130 4.73 -9.45 -20.03
N GLU A 131 5.47 -10.37 -20.66
CA GLU A 131 4.97 -11.74 -20.88
C GLU A 131 4.66 -12.48 -19.56
N MET A 132 5.43 -12.22 -18.50
CA MET A 132 5.16 -12.79 -17.18
C MET A 132 3.86 -12.25 -16.59
N VAL A 133 3.62 -10.94 -16.68
CA VAL A 133 2.38 -10.31 -16.23
C VAL A 133 1.19 -10.86 -17.01
N ASP A 134 1.27 -10.91 -18.34
CA ASP A 134 0.22 -11.45 -19.21
C ASP A 134 -0.10 -12.91 -18.89
N THR A 135 0.94 -13.73 -18.68
CA THR A 135 0.78 -15.14 -18.32
C THR A 135 0.09 -15.29 -16.96
N LEU A 136 0.46 -14.48 -15.97
CA LEU A 136 -0.18 -14.49 -14.64
C LEU A 136 -1.65 -14.07 -14.71
N VAL A 137 -1.94 -13.02 -15.48
CA VAL A 137 -3.32 -12.54 -15.72
C VAL A 137 -4.16 -13.63 -16.38
N ALA A 138 -3.64 -14.28 -17.43
CA ALA A 138 -4.35 -15.34 -18.14
C ALA A 138 -4.71 -16.51 -17.22
N VAL A 139 -3.78 -16.96 -16.37
CA VAL A 139 -4.05 -18.02 -15.39
C VAL A 139 -5.07 -17.55 -14.34
N THR A 140 -4.99 -16.30 -13.91
CA THR A 140 -5.95 -15.70 -12.96
C THR A 140 -7.36 -15.66 -13.54
N PHE A 141 -7.51 -15.24 -14.79
CA PHE A 141 -8.81 -15.19 -15.49
C PHE A 141 -9.37 -16.58 -15.76
N SER A 142 -8.52 -17.55 -16.13
CA SER A 142 -8.93 -18.95 -16.23
C SER A 142 -9.44 -19.47 -14.88
N ALA A 143 -8.76 -19.16 -13.77
CA ALA A 143 -9.21 -19.58 -12.43
C ALA A 143 -10.53 -18.90 -12.00
N LEU A 144 -10.73 -17.63 -12.37
CA LEU A 144 -12.00 -16.92 -12.15
C LEU A 144 -13.15 -17.58 -12.92
N GLN A 145 -12.91 -17.92 -14.19
CA GLN A 145 -13.89 -18.58 -15.04
C GLN A 145 -14.26 -19.95 -14.49
N ASP A 146 -13.28 -20.79 -14.15
CA ASP A 146 -13.52 -22.14 -13.67
C ASP A 146 -14.30 -22.18 -12.35
N LYS A 147 -13.95 -21.27 -11.42
CA LYS A 147 -14.46 -21.32 -10.04
C LYS A 147 -15.74 -20.53 -9.83
N TYR A 148 -15.87 -19.41 -10.55
CA TYR A 148 -16.96 -18.45 -10.33
C TYR A 148 -17.75 -18.16 -11.61
N SER A 149 -17.39 -18.77 -12.74
CA SER A 149 -18.01 -18.46 -14.05
C SER A 149 -17.91 -16.97 -14.41
N ILE A 150 -16.78 -16.35 -14.03
CA ILE A 150 -16.46 -14.96 -14.33
C ILE A 150 -15.42 -14.94 -15.44
N GLU A 151 -15.84 -14.47 -16.62
CA GLU A 151 -14.95 -14.27 -17.76
C GLU A 151 -14.16 -12.97 -17.56
N GLY A 152 -12.84 -13.07 -17.43
CA GLY A 152 -11.97 -11.92 -17.25
C GLY A 152 -11.94 -10.98 -18.45
N GLN A 153 -11.71 -9.70 -18.21
CA GLN A 153 -11.57 -8.66 -19.24
C GLN A 153 -10.35 -7.79 -18.90
N GLU A 154 -9.56 -7.43 -19.91
CA GLU A 154 -8.33 -6.65 -19.73
C GLU A 154 -8.61 -5.26 -19.14
N GLU A 155 -9.75 -4.66 -19.46
CA GLU A 155 -10.15 -3.33 -18.96
C GLU A 155 -10.41 -3.30 -17.45
N TRP A 156 -10.47 -4.47 -16.80
CA TRP A 156 -10.59 -4.56 -15.34
C TRP A 156 -9.25 -4.36 -14.64
N ILE A 157 -8.14 -4.43 -15.37
CA ILE A 157 -6.80 -4.41 -14.81
C ILE A 157 -6.31 -2.96 -14.73
N ILE A 158 -5.93 -2.56 -13.52
CA ILE A 158 -5.14 -1.35 -13.28
C ILE A 158 -3.73 -1.82 -12.97
N GLU A 159 -2.79 -1.43 -13.82
CA GLU A 159 -1.36 -1.71 -13.66
C GLU A 159 -0.62 -0.43 -13.25
N LEU A 160 0.18 -0.53 -12.21
CA LEU A 160 1.01 0.54 -11.67
C LEU A 160 2.46 0.11 -11.71
N ASP A 161 3.28 0.75 -12.56
CA ASP A 161 4.68 0.41 -12.74
C ASP A 161 5.60 1.36 -11.93
N SER A 162 6.45 0.76 -11.12
CA SER A 162 7.53 1.44 -10.37
C SER A 162 8.89 0.79 -10.60
N SER A 163 9.02 0.04 -11.69
CA SER A 163 10.24 -0.66 -12.08
C SER A 163 11.37 0.32 -12.43
N ASN A 164 12.60 -0.15 -12.23
CA ASN A 164 13.83 0.54 -12.61
C ASN A 164 14.87 -0.48 -13.07
N GLU A 165 16.09 -0.02 -13.39
CA GLU A 165 17.17 -0.87 -13.91
C GLU A 165 17.59 -2.01 -12.96
N GLU A 166 17.34 -1.88 -11.65
CA GLU A 166 17.73 -2.88 -10.65
C GLU A 166 16.57 -3.79 -10.26
N LYS A 167 15.35 -3.25 -10.24
CA LYS A 167 14.17 -3.91 -9.70
C LYS A 167 12.99 -3.79 -10.66
N PHE A 168 12.43 -4.94 -11.04
CA PHE A 168 11.06 -5.00 -11.54
C PHE A 168 10.09 -4.86 -10.36
N SER A 169 9.10 -3.97 -10.47
CA SER A 169 8.14 -3.69 -9.39
C SER A 169 6.83 -3.16 -9.96
N ARG A 170 5.81 -4.03 -10.06
CA ARG A 170 4.48 -3.66 -10.55
C ARG A 170 3.38 -4.07 -9.59
N HIS A 171 2.40 -3.21 -9.41
CA HIS A 171 1.15 -3.56 -8.74
C HIS A 171 0.05 -3.75 -9.77
N LEU A 172 -0.69 -4.86 -9.65
CA LEU A 172 -1.90 -5.09 -10.43
C LEU A 172 -3.10 -5.02 -9.51
N ILE A 173 -4.18 -4.38 -9.95
CA ILE A 173 -5.48 -4.38 -9.26
C ILE A 173 -6.54 -4.78 -10.29
N ILE A 174 -7.22 -5.91 -10.06
CA ILE A 174 -8.27 -6.41 -10.96
C ILE A 174 -9.63 -6.05 -10.38
N ARG A 175 -10.29 -5.07 -11.00
CA ARG A 175 -11.57 -4.50 -10.57
C ARG A 175 -12.73 -5.11 -11.33
N ILE A 176 -13.20 -6.26 -10.84
CA ILE A 176 -14.39 -6.93 -11.38
C ILE A 176 -15.64 -6.05 -11.11
N PRO A 177 -16.43 -5.68 -12.12
CA PRO A 177 -17.61 -4.85 -11.94
C PRO A 177 -18.62 -5.48 -10.96
N LYS A 178 -19.09 -4.66 -10.00
CA LYS A 178 -20.10 -5.03 -8.99
C LYS A 178 -19.75 -6.26 -8.14
N THR A 179 -18.48 -6.68 -8.15
CA THR A 179 -18.03 -7.92 -7.52
C THR A 179 -16.75 -7.65 -6.74
N ALA A 180 -16.64 -8.24 -5.55
CA ALA A 180 -15.46 -8.16 -4.71
C ALA A 180 -15.32 -9.47 -3.94
N PHE A 181 -14.09 -9.78 -3.54
CA PHE A 181 -13.86 -10.82 -2.54
C PHE A 181 -14.33 -10.30 -1.18
N LYS A 182 -14.75 -11.22 -0.31
CA LYS A 182 -15.26 -10.89 1.02
C LYS A 182 -14.25 -10.07 1.85
N ASP A 183 -12.97 -10.44 1.77
CA ASP A 183 -11.85 -9.75 2.40
C ASP A 183 -10.51 -10.24 1.80
N ASN A 184 -9.40 -9.64 2.26
CA ASN A 184 -8.05 -9.95 1.80
C ASN A 184 -7.62 -11.39 2.09
N SER A 185 -8.18 -12.05 3.10
CA SER A 185 -7.88 -13.47 3.36
C SER A 185 -8.45 -14.36 2.26
N HIS A 186 -9.63 -14.03 1.73
CA HIS A 186 -10.24 -14.76 0.62
C HIS A 186 -9.50 -14.51 -0.70
N VAL A 187 -8.98 -13.29 -0.92
CA VAL A 187 -8.06 -13.03 -2.04
C VAL A 187 -6.81 -13.89 -1.89
N GLY A 188 -6.18 -13.91 -0.71
CA GLY A 188 -4.99 -14.73 -0.46
C GLY A 188 -5.22 -16.22 -0.70
N ALA A 189 -6.37 -16.76 -0.31
CA ALA A 189 -6.74 -18.14 -0.60
C ALA A 189 -6.89 -18.41 -2.11
N PHE A 190 -7.51 -17.47 -2.84
CA PHE A 190 -7.64 -17.57 -4.29
C PHE A 190 -6.29 -17.46 -5.03
N ILE A 191 -5.42 -16.55 -4.61
CA ILE A 191 -4.05 -16.45 -5.14
C ILE A 191 -3.24 -17.72 -4.84
N SER A 192 -3.39 -18.30 -3.66
CA SER A 192 -2.73 -19.57 -3.30
C SER A 192 -3.16 -20.73 -4.22
N GLU A 193 -4.42 -20.75 -4.63
CA GLU A 193 -4.93 -21.70 -5.63
C GLU A 193 -4.29 -21.45 -7.00
N ILE A 194 -4.20 -20.19 -7.45
CA ILE A 194 -3.51 -19.81 -8.69
C ILE A 194 -2.07 -20.30 -8.69
N CYS A 195 -1.32 -20.06 -7.61
CA CYS A 195 0.05 -20.55 -7.46
C CYS A 195 0.13 -22.08 -7.54
N SER A 196 -0.83 -22.79 -6.94
CA SER A 196 -0.92 -24.25 -7.00
C SER A 196 -1.19 -24.76 -8.41
N ARG A 197 -2.08 -24.10 -9.16
CA ARG A 197 -2.36 -24.40 -10.58
C ARG A 197 -1.11 -24.21 -11.44
N ILE A 198 -0.40 -23.09 -11.27
CA ILE A 198 0.86 -22.80 -11.97
C ILE A 198 1.87 -23.93 -11.72
N ALA A 199 2.07 -24.30 -10.46
CA ALA A 199 3.02 -25.35 -10.09
C ALA A 199 2.64 -26.72 -10.66
N ALA A 200 1.36 -27.10 -10.57
CA ALA A 200 0.87 -28.39 -11.05
C ALA A 200 0.96 -28.54 -12.58
N GLN A 201 0.75 -27.45 -13.32
CA GLN A 201 0.73 -27.46 -14.78
C GLN A 201 2.10 -27.16 -15.41
N ARG A 202 3.09 -26.75 -14.62
CA ARG A 202 4.42 -26.33 -15.11
C ARG A 202 5.07 -27.33 -16.06
N ALA A 203 5.01 -28.62 -15.76
CA ALA A 203 5.64 -29.65 -16.59
C ALA A 203 4.94 -29.83 -17.95
N ALA A 204 3.63 -29.57 -18.01
CA ALA A 204 2.82 -29.74 -19.21
C ALA A 204 2.71 -28.45 -20.05
N ASN A 205 2.94 -27.29 -19.44
CA ASN A 205 2.85 -25.99 -20.08
C ASN A 205 4.14 -25.17 -19.88
N PRO A 206 5.08 -25.21 -20.85
CA PRO A 206 6.35 -24.48 -20.77
C PRO A 206 6.21 -22.96 -20.59
N ASN A 207 5.09 -22.36 -20.98
CA ASN A 207 4.87 -20.92 -20.76
C ASN A 207 4.81 -20.57 -19.27
N LEU A 208 4.36 -21.49 -18.42
CA LEU A 208 4.32 -21.27 -16.96
C LEU A 208 5.72 -21.25 -16.33
N ASP A 209 6.75 -21.79 -17.01
CA ASP A 209 8.13 -21.69 -16.52
C ASP A 209 8.64 -20.24 -16.52
N LYS A 210 8.06 -19.37 -17.36
CA LYS A 210 8.37 -17.93 -17.40
C LYS A 210 8.12 -17.25 -16.06
N LEU A 211 7.14 -17.72 -15.29
CA LEU A 211 6.75 -17.14 -14.00
C LEU A 211 7.74 -17.41 -12.85
N TYR A 212 8.78 -18.21 -13.08
CA TYR A 212 9.76 -18.55 -12.05
C TYR A 212 10.99 -17.65 -12.12
N ILE A 213 11.33 -16.99 -11.03
CA ILE A 213 12.50 -16.11 -10.92
C ILE A 213 13.61 -16.74 -10.08
N THR A 214 14.84 -16.32 -10.33
CA THR A 214 15.98 -16.52 -9.43
C THR A 214 15.92 -15.48 -8.31
N LYS A 215 16.00 -15.93 -7.07
CA LYS A 215 16.13 -15.06 -5.88
C LYS A 215 17.59 -14.92 -5.48
N ASP A 216 17.95 -13.78 -4.89
CA ASP A 216 19.26 -13.59 -4.26
C ASP A 216 19.46 -14.66 -3.18
N SER A 217 20.57 -15.40 -3.23
CA SER A 217 20.92 -16.51 -2.33
C SER A 217 21.12 -16.11 -0.85
N GLY A 218 20.78 -14.87 -0.47
CA GLY A 218 20.96 -14.30 0.88
C GLY A 218 19.68 -14.19 1.70
N ALA A 219 18.52 -14.61 1.18
CA ALA A 219 17.29 -14.68 1.96
C ALA A 219 17.04 -16.13 2.41
N GLU A 220 17.50 -16.48 3.61
CA GLU A 220 16.96 -17.65 4.31
C GLU A 220 15.44 -17.46 4.48
N PRO A 221 14.64 -18.52 4.33
CA PRO A 221 13.22 -18.45 4.58
C PRO A 221 12.97 -18.17 6.07
N VAL A 222 12.19 -17.12 6.36
CA VAL A 222 11.55 -16.92 7.67
C VAL A 222 10.41 -17.90 7.82
#